data_AF-K0Z6H7-F1
#
_entry.id   AF-K0Z6H7-F1
#
_cell.length_a   1.000
_cell.length_b   1.000
_cell.length_c   1.000
_cell.angle_alpha   90.00
_cell.angle_beta   90.00
_cell.angle_gamma   90.00
#
_symmetry.space_group_name_H-M   'P 1'
#
loop_
_entity.id
_entity.type
_entity.pdbx_description
1 polymer ?
#
loop_
_entity_poly.entity_id
_entity_poly.type
_entity_poly.pdbx_seq_one_letter_code
_entity_poly.pdbx_strand_id
1 'polypeptide(L)' 'MGPAILSALMTLVGLAGLIVAVVAIVSVLRSEVTGGAAKLLWCIGIVVFPIIGAVLWFLLGRRRGTPD' A
#
# COMPACT_ATOMS: atom_id res chain seq x y z
N MET A 1 -4.23 -24.17 -24.08
CA MET A 1 -4.37 -23.12 -23.04
C MET A 1 -3.24 -22.13 -23.26
N GLY A 2 -3.51 -21.05 -24.01
CA GLY A 2 -2.46 -20.21 -24.60
C GLY A 2 -1.96 -19.08 -23.70
N PRO A 3 -0.94 -18.31 -24.15
CA PRO A 3 -0.35 -17.17 -23.44
C PRO A 3 -1.35 -16.10 -22.96
N ALA A 4 -2.57 -16.08 -23.52
CA ALA A 4 -3.67 -15.21 -23.10
C ALA A 4 -4.13 -15.44 -21.64
N ILE A 5 -4.08 -16.67 -21.13
CA ILE A 5 -4.46 -16.93 -19.73
C ILE A 5 -3.41 -16.34 -18.78
N LEU A 6 -2.14 -16.51 -19.13
CA LEU A 6 -1.04 -15.97 -18.34
C LEU A 6 -1.11 -14.43 -18.29
N SER A 7 -1.32 -13.77 -19.44
CA SER A 7 -1.45 -12.31 -19.46
C SER A 7 -2.66 -11.82 -18.67
N ALA A 8 -3.82 -12.47 -18.78
CA ALA A 8 -5.01 -12.13 -18.01
C ALA A 8 -4.78 -12.24 -16.49
N LEU A 9 -4.10 -13.30 -16.04
CA LEU A 9 -3.74 -13.46 -14.62
C LEU A 9 -2.77 -12.37 -14.15
N MET A 10 -1.75 -12.04 -14.96
CA MET A 10 -0.82 -10.96 -14.62
C MET A 10 -1.51 -9.60 -14.52
N THR A 11 -2.44 -9.29 -15.43
CA THR A 11 -3.25 -8.07 -15.37
C THR A 11 -4.10 -8.03 -14.10
N LEU A 12 -4.76 -9.14 -13.74
CA LEU A 12 -5.60 -9.21 -12.55
C LEU A 12 -4.77 -9.00 -11.27
N VAL A 13 -3.60 -9.63 -11.17
CA VAL A 13 -2.68 -9.46 -10.05
C VAL A 13 -2.19 -8.01 -9.95
N GLY A 14 -1.84 -7.39 -11.08
CA GLY A 14 -1.44 -5.97 -11.12
C GLY A 14 -2.57 -5.04 -10.65
N LEU A 15 -3.80 -5.29 -11.09
CA LEU A 15 -4.97 -4.51 -10.69
C LEU A 15 -5.28 -4.66 -9.20
N ALA A 16 -5.22 -5.89 -8.67
CA ALA A 16 -5.39 -6.14 -7.24
C ALA A 16 -4.31 -5.41 -6.42
N GLY A 17 -3.05 -5.44 -6.87
CA GLY A 17 -1.96 -4.70 -6.24
C GLY A 17 -2.20 -3.19 -6.24
N LEU A 18 -2.71 -2.64 -7.33
CA LEU A 18 -3.06 -1.22 -7.42
C LEU A 18 -4.18 -0.85 -6.43
N ILE A 19 -5.23 -1.67 -6.33
CA ILE A 19 -6.33 -1.45 -5.37
C ILE A 19 -5.79 -1.44 -3.95
N VAL A 20 -4.94 -2.42 -3.59
CA VAL A 20 -4.31 -2.51 -2.27
C VAL A 20 -3.46 -1.27 -1.97
N ALA A 21 -2.69 -0.79 -2.95
CA ALA A 21 -1.87 0.41 -2.80
C ALA A 21 -2.72 1.66 -2.54
N VAL A 22 -3.80 1.85 -3.30
CA VAL A 22 -4.72 2.98 -3.11
C VAL A 22 -5.38 2.92 -1.72
N VAL A 23 -5.87 1.75 -1.31
CA VAL A 23 -6.46 1.57 0.03
C VAL A 23 -5.45 1.87 1.14
N ALA A 24 -4.20 1.43 0.99
CA ALA A 24 -3.15 1.73 1.94
C ALA A 24 -2.84 3.23 2.00
N ILE A 25 -2.72 3.92 0.86
CA ILE A 25 -2.50 5.38 0.83
C ILE A 25 -3.65 6.13 1.50
N VAL A 26 -4.90 5.77 1.20
CA VAL A 26 -6.08 6.38 1.86
C VAL A 26 -6.02 6.14 3.37
N SER A 27 -5.60 4.94 3.80
CA SER A 27 -5.41 4.63 5.21
C SER A 27 -4.28 5.45 5.86
N VAL A 28 -3.17 5.70 5.17
CA VAL A 28 -2.08 6.59 5.62
C VAL A 28 -2.59 8.01 5.82
N LEU A 29 -3.30 8.54 4.82
CA LEU A 29 -3.78 9.92 4.86
C LEU A 29 -4.78 10.13 6.00
N ARG A 30 -5.67 9.16 6.23
CA ARG A 30 -6.67 9.17 7.31
C ARG A 30 -6.08 8.89 8.70
N SER A 31 -4.90 8.30 8.79
CA SER A 31 -4.28 8.01 10.09
C SER A 31 -3.80 9.29 10.78
N GLU A 32 -3.79 9.29 12.11
CA GLU A 32 -3.24 10.37 12.94
C GLU A 32 -1.72 10.25 13.10
N VAL A 33 -1.01 9.72 12.10
CA VAL A 33 0.46 9.64 12.16
C VAL A 33 1.02 11.04 12.40
N THR A 34 1.79 11.15 13.47
CA THR A 34 2.19 12.37 14.17
C THR A 34 3.06 13.34 13.36
N GLY A 35 3.42 13.02 12.11
CA GLY A 35 4.20 13.90 11.24
C GLY A 35 3.87 13.79 9.76
N GLY A 36 3.75 14.94 9.08
CA GLY A 36 3.51 15.02 7.63
C GLY A 36 4.60 14.34 6.79
N ALA A 37 5.87 14.43 7.23
CA ALA A 37 6.98 13.73 6.57
C ALA A 37 6.86 12.20 6.65
N ALA A 38 6.37 11.66 7.77
CA ALA A 38 6.16 10.22 7.93
C ALA A 38 5.02 9.72 7.02
N LYS A 39 3.93 10.47 6.90
CA LYS A 39 2.87 10.17 5.92
C LYS A 39 3.41 10.14 4.50
N LEU A 40 4.22 11.13 4.13
CA LEU A 40 4.79 11.21 2.79
C LEU A 40 5.70 10.01 2.48
N LEU A 41 6.55 9.61 3.44
CA LEU A 41 7.43 8.46 3.29
C LEU A 41 6.63 7.16 3.09
N TRP A 42 5.54 6.97 3.82
CA TRP A 42 4.65 5.82 3.64
C TRP A 42 3.98 5.83 2.27
N CYS A 43 3.46 6.98 1.81
CA CYS A 43 2.88 7.09 0.48
C CYS A 43 3.90 6.75 -0.62
N ILE A 44 5.12 7.28 -0.53
CA ILE A 44 6.19 6.99 -1.49
C ILE A 44 6.54 5.49 -1.47
N GLY A 45 6.70 4.90 -0.29
CA GLY A 45 6.99 3.46 -0.14
C GLY A 45 5.90 2.58 -0.76
N ILE A 46 4.62 2.94 -0.59
CA ILE A 46 3.49 2.24 -1.20
C ILE A 46 3.48 2.43 -2.72
N VAL A 47 3.78 3.61 -3.26
CA VAL A 47 3.80 3.82 -4.72
C VAL A 47 4.92 3.02 -5.40
N VAL A 48 6.12 3.00 -4.81
CA VAL A 48 7.27 2.26 -5.37
C VAL A 48 7.09 0.75 -5.19
N PHE A 49 6.56 0.32 -4.05
CA PHE A 49 6.32 -1.08 -3.73
C PHE A 49 4.88 -1.30 -3.25
N PRO A 50 3.89 -1.43 -4.17
CA PRO A 50 2.45 -1.44 -3.83
C PRO A 50 2.07 -2.50 -2.80
N ILE A 51 2.59 -3.72 -2.98
CA ILE A 51 2.29 -4.82 -2.06
C ILE A 51 3.06 -4.67 -0.74
N ILE A 52 4.39 -4.53 -0.82
CA ILE A 52 5.25 -4.52 0.37
C ILE A 52 4.99 -3.28 1.23
N GLY A 53 4.91 -2.10 0.61
CA GLY A 53 4.60 -0.85 1.29
C GLY A 53 3.24 -0.86 1.97
N ALA A 54 2.21 -1.42 1.32
CA ALA A 54 0.89 -1.56 1.93
C ALA A 54 0.89 -2.53 3.13
N VAL A 55 1.53 -3.70 2.99
CA VAL A 55 1.67 -4.67 4.09
C VAL A 55 2.41 -4.04 5.27
N LEU A 56 3.53 -3.38 5.01
CA LEU A 56 4.35 -2.74 6.03
C LEU A 56 3.60 -1.60 6.74
N TRP A 57 2.80 -0.83 5.98
CA TRP A 57 1.91 0.19 6.55
C TRP A 57 0.89 -0.42 7.51
N PHE A 58 0.23 -1.51 7.12
CA PHE A 58 -0.79 -2.15 7.96
C PHE A 58 -0.21 -2.85 9.20
N LEU A 59 1.02 -3.35 9.13
CA LEU A 59 1.67 -4.01 10.26
C LEU A 59 2.33 -3.00 11.23
N LEU A 60 3.08 -2.04 10.70
CA LEU A 60 3.95 -1.16 11.50
C LEU A 60 3.43 0.28 11.53
N GLY A 61 3.00 0.82 10.39
CA GLY A 61 2.59 2.21 10.27
C GLY A 61 1.33 2.54 11.07
N ARG A 62 0.34 1.63 11.07
CA ARG A 62 -0.93 1.79 11.79
C ARG A 62 -0.78 1.80 13.33
N ARG A 63 0.26 1.16 13.89
CA ARG A 63 0.42 0.98 15.34
C ARG A 63 1.10 2.15 16.07
N ARG A 64 1.75 3.08 15.35
CA ARG A 64 2.48 4.20 15.96
C ARG A 64 1.59 5.37 16.41
N GLY A 65 0.28 5.16 16.54
CA GLY A 65 -0.70 6.18 16.93
C GLY A 65 -1.01 6.21 18.44
N THR A 66 -0.28 5.48 19.28
CA THR A 66 -0.41 5.58 20.74
C THR A 66 0.84 6.26 21.28
N PRO A 67 0.76 7.56 21.64
CA PRO A 67 1.77 8.20 22.46
C PRO A 67 1.64 7.63 23.88
N ASP A 68 2.68 6.95 24.34
CA ASP A 68 3.00 6.80 25.76
C ASP A 68 3.34 8.14 26.42
#